data_AF-A0A699RRU9-F1
#
_entry.id   AF-A0A699RRU9-F1
#
_cell.length_a   1.000
_cell.length_b   1.000
_cell.length_c   1.000
_cell.angle_alpha   90.00
_cell.angle_beta   90.00
_cell.angle_gamma   90.00
#
_symmetry.space_group_name_H-M   'P 1'
#
loop_
_entity.id
_entity.type
_entity.pdbx_description
1 polymer ?
#
loop_
_entity_poly.entity_id
_entity_poly.type
_entity_poly.pdbx_seq_one_letter_code
_entity_poly.pdbx_strand_id
1 'polypeptide(L)'
;MRQRRWIELLSDYECEIKYHPGKANVVADALSRKERLKPMRVRAWSITIHYGLKTKILEAHSEASKDLKAPAEWLRGLETHFERRDDGGIYFFD
;
A
#
# COMPACT_ATOMS: atom_id res chain seq x y z
N MET A 1 -4.76 5.91 -26.85
CA MET A 1 -3.60 6.49 -26.11
C MET A 1 -2.60 5.47 -25.55
N ARG A 2 -2.99 4.25 -25.15
CA ARG A 2 -2.03 3.27 -24.58
C ARG A 2 -0.94 2.80 -25.57
N GLN A 3 -1.31 2.50 -26.82
CA GLN A 3 -0.37 2.00 -27.83
C GLN A 3 0.79 2.98 -28.13
N ARG A 4 0.51 4.29 -28.22
CA ARG A 4 1.57 5.30 -28.48
C ARG A 4 2.65 5.33 -27.39
N ARG A 5 2.24 5.21 -26.12
CA ARG A 5 3.17 5.14 -24.99
C ARG A 5 4.05 3.87 -25.02
N TRP A 6 3.51 2.76 -25.52
CA TRP A 6 4.29 1.52 -25.68
C TRP A 6 5.30 1.61 -26.83
N ILE A 7 4.97 2.33 -27.91
CA ILE A 7 5.89 2.51 -29.04
C ILE A 7 7.13 3.30 -28.61
N GLU A 8 6.96 4.39 -27.86
CA GLU A 8 8.08 5.18 -27.31
C GLU A 8 8.97 4.35 -26.38
N LEU A 9 8.38 3.49 -25.54
CA LEU A 9 9.15 2.62 -24.66
C LEU A 9 9.90 1.52 -25.44
N LEU A 10 9.27 0.95 -26.47
CA LEU A 10 9.87 -0.12 -27.26
C LEU A 10 10.99 0.39 -28.17
N SER A 11 10.99 1.68 -28.56
CA SER A 11 12.09 2.25 -29.34
C SER A 11 13.42 2.32 -28.60
N ASP A 12 13.40 2.28 -27.26
CA ASP A 12 14.61 2.27 -26.45
C ASP A 12 15.29 0.89 -26.41
N TYR A 13 14.61 -0.14 -26.90
CA TYR A 13 15.12 -1.52 -26.93
C TYR A 13 15.24 -1.99 -28.38
N GLU A 14 16.34 -2.65 -28.72
CA GLU A 14 16.50 -3.32 -30.02
C GLU A 14 15.66 -4.61 -30.03
N CYS A 15 14.34 -4.46 -30.21
CA CYS A 15 13.39 -5.56 -30.19
C CYS A 15 12.57 -5.64 -31.48
N GLU A 16 12.39 -6.85 -32.00
CA GLU A 16 11.55 -7.12 -33.16
C GLU A 16 10.21 -7.72 -32.71
N ILE A 17 9.09 -7.07 -33.07
CA ILE A 17 7.75 -7.57 -32.75
C ILE A 17 7.38 -8.68 -33.75
N LYS A 18 7.43 -9.94 -33.32
CA LYS A 18 7.04 -11.11 -34.12
C LYS A 18 5.75 -11.72 -33.60
N TYR A 19 4.77 -11.92 -34.48
CA TYR A 19 3.53 -12.61 -34.13
C TYR A 19 3.71 -14.13 -34.29
N HIS A 20 3.48 -14.87 -33.22
CA HIS A 20 3.56 -16.33 -33.21
C HIS A 20 2.22 -16.95 -32.79
N PRO A 21 1.42 -17.45 -33.74
CA PRO A 21 0.14 -18.08 -33.42
C PRO A 21 0.33 -19.46 -32.75
N GLY A 22 -0.52 -19.76 -31.77
CA GLY A 22 -0.67 -21.12 -31.22
C GLY A 22 0.43 -21.55 -30.25
N LYS A 23 1.15 -22.64 -30.59
CA LYS A 23 2.01 -23.41 -29.66
C LYS A 23 3.16 -22.61 -29.02
N ALA A 24 3.66 -21.57 -29.70
CA ALA A 24 4.72 -20.72 -29.16
C ALA A 24 4.25 -19.88 -27.96
N ASN A 25 2.94 -19.64 -27.84
CA ASN A 25 2.36 -18.87 -26.74
C ASN A 25 2.06 -19.72 -25.49
N VAL A 26 2.24 -21.05 -25.56
CA VAL A 26 1.88 -21.97 -24.46
C VAL A 26 2.64 -21.66 -23.18
N VAL A 27 3.92 -21.30 -23.30
CA VAL A 27 4.76 -20.93 -22.14
C VAL A 27 4.30 -19.60 -21.54
N ALA A 28 4.03 -18.60 -22.37
CA ALA A 28 3.55 -17.29 -21.91
C ALA A 28 2.16 -17.39 -21.28
N ASP A 29 1.23 -18.16 -21.87
CA ASP A 29 -0.09 -18.41 -21.33
C ASP A 29 -0.04 -19.18 -20.00
N ALA A 30 0.85 -20.16 -19.87
CA ALA A 30 1.06 -20.89 -18.62
C ALA A 30 1.57 -19.98 -17.50
N LEU A 31 2.51 -19.07 -17.81
CA LEU A 31 3.06 -18.11 -16.85
C LEU A 31 2.07 -16.99 -16.50
N SER A 32 1.28 -16.52 -17.47
CA SER A 32 0.26 -15.48 -17.29
C SER A 32 -0.89 -15.93 -16.38
N ARG A 33 -1.19 -17.24 -16.37
CA ARG A 33 -2.21 -17.86 -15.52
C ARG A 33 -1.83 -17.96 -14.04
N LYS A 34 -0.68 -17.43 -13.60
CA LYS A 34 -0.39 -17.31 -12.18
C LYS A 34 -1.46 -16.44 -11.54
N GLU A 35 -2.36 -17.08 -10.79
CA GLU A 35 -3.38 -16.41 -10.01
C GLU A 35 -2.67 -15.35 -9.18
N ARG A 36 -2.98 -14.07 -9.44
CA ARG A 36 -2.67 -13.02 -8.48
C ARG A 36 -3.57 -13.33 -7.29
N LEU A 37 -3.10 -14.22 -6.41
CA LEU A 37 -3.67 -14.38 -5.09
C LEU A 37 -3.84 -12.97 -4.59
N LYS A 38 -5.09 -12.54 -4.47
CA LYS A 38 -5.44 -11.23 -3.94
C LYS A 38 -4.61 -11.15 -2.67
N PRO A 39 -3.67 -10.17 -2.53
CA PRO A 39 -2.79 -10.14 -1.37
C PRO A 39 -3.69 -10.31 -0.16
N MET A 40 -3.52 -11.40 0.57
CA MET A 40 -4.37 -11.68 1.71
C MET A 40 -4.10 -10.51 2.65
N ARG A 41 -5.02 -9.55 2.68
CA ARG A 41 -4.96 -8.42 3.58
C ARG A 41 -5.22 -9.01 4.95
N VAL A 42 -4.14 -9.49 5.57
CA VAL A 42 -4.16 -9.87 6.97
C VAL A 42 -4.55 -8.61 7.70
N ARG A 43 -5.81 -8.54 8.16
CA ARG A 43 -6.25 -7.44 9.00
C ARG A 43 -5.50 -7.59 10.32
N ALA A 44 -4.35 -6.93 10.41
CA ALA A 44 -3.66 -6.65 11.68
C ALA A 44 -4.53 -5.84 12.67
N TRP A 45 -5.77 -5.53 12.30
CA TRP A 45 -6.68 -4.56 12.90
C TRP A 45 -7.43 -5.10 14.13
N SER A 46 -7.63 -6.43 14.28
CA SER A 46 -8.24 -6.95 15.52
C SER A 46 -7.22 -7.14 16.64
N ILE A 47 -6.01 -7.59 16.32
CA ILE A 47 -4.95 -7.84 17.31
C ILE A 47 -4.44 -6.52 17.93
N THR A 48 -4.42 -5.43 17.17
CA THR A 48 -3.90 -4.12 17.63
C THR A 48 -4.88 -3.33 18.50
N ILE A 49 -6.21 -3.46 18.30
CA ILE A 49 -7.23 -2.80 19.13
C ILE A 49 -7.19 -3.30 20.58
N HIS A 50 -6.85 -4.58 20.81
CA HIS A 50 -6.76 -5.14 22.16
C HIS A 50 -5.50 -4.72 22.95
N TYR A 51 -4.43 -4.30 22.28
CA TYR A 51 -3.12 -4.09 22.92
C TYR A 51 -2.81 -2.62 23.27
N GLY A 52 -3.79 -1.72 23.15
CA GLY A 52 -3.56 -0.29 23.45
C GLY A 52 -2.50 0.33 22.54
N LEU A 53 -2.35 -0.13 21.30
CA LEU A 53 -1.32 0.39 20.39
C LEU A 53 -1.44 1.90 20.19
N LYS A 54 -2.67 2.43 20.15
CA LYS A 54 -2.95 3.87 20.08
C LYS A 54 -2.26 4.65 21.21
N THR A 55 -2.33 4.15 22.45
CA THR A 55 -1.73 4.85 23.60
C THR A 55 -0.21 4.82 23.53
N LYS A 56 0.38 3.68 23.14
CA LYS A 56 1.85 3.54 23.00
C LYS A 56 2.43 4.45 21.92
N ILE A 57 1.73 4.63 20.79
CA ILE A 57 2.14 5.53 19.72
C ILE A 57 2.14 6.98 20.20
N LEU A 58 1.05 7.42 20.85
CA LEU A 58 0.95 8.79 21.38
C LEU A 58 2.02 9.07 22.44
N GLU A 59 2.28 8.12 23.35
CA GLU A 59 3.31 8.24 24.38
C GLU A 59 4.71 8.37 23.77
N ALA A 60 5.08 7.48 22.83
CA ALA A 60 6.38 7.52 22.16
C ALA A 60 6.60 8.82 21.39
N HIS A 61 5.57 9.34 20.71
CA HIS A 61 5.65 10.63 20.03
C HIS A 61 5.75 11.79 21.01
N SER A 62 5.04 11.77 22.13
CA SER A 62 5.15 12.79 23.18
C SER A 62 6.55 12.82 23.81
N GLU A 63 7.19 11.65 23.99
CA GLU A 63 8.55 11.53 24.51
C GLU A 63 9.57 12.08 23.53
N ALA A 64 9.51 11.66 22.26
CA ALA A 64 10.36 12.19 21.20
C ALA A 64 10.17 13.70 20.98
N SER A 65 8.97 14.21 21.29
CA SER A 65 8.63 15.62 21.19
C SER A 65 9.19 16.47 22.34
N LYS A 66 9.68 15.89 23.44
CA LYS A 66 10.29 16.65 24.55
C LYS A 66 11.68 17.19 24.18
N ASP A 67 12.39 16.46 23.32
CA ASP A 67 13.75 16.81 22.89
C ASP A 67 13.77 17.94 21.84
N LEU A 68 12.69 18.07 21.07
CA LEU A 68 12.48 19.15 20.10
C LEU A 68 11.54 20.17 20.73
N LYS A 69 11.96 21.41 21.01
CA LYS A 69 11.11 22.43 21.69
C LYS A 69 9.84 22.88 20.92
N ALA A 70 9.49 22.30 19.76
CA ALA A 70 8.35 22.76 18.94
C ALA A 70 7.53 21.71 18.12
N PRO A 71 7.08 20.54 18.64
CA PRO A 71 6.34 19.54 17.86
C PRO A 71 4.88 19.40 18.34
N ALA A 72 4.48 20.10 19.41
CA ALA A 72 3.13 20.01 19.99
C ALA A 72 2.02 20.42 18.99
N GLU A 73 2.35 21.25 17.99
CA GLU A 73 1.43 21.62 16.90
C GLU A 73 1.19 20.47 15.91
N TRP A 74 2.20 19.62 15.65
CA TRP A 74 2.07 18.45 14.77
C TRP A 74 1.22 17.35 15.41
N LEU A 75 1.25 17.25 16.74
CA LEU A 75 0.42 16.31 17.49
C LEU A 75 -1.05 16.76 17.57
N ARG A 76 -1.31 18.08 17.45
CA ARG A 76 -2.64 18.69 17.66
C ARG A 76 -3.70 18.30 16.62
N GLY A 77 -3.31 17.62 15.53
CA GLY A 77 -4.22 17.04 14.54
C GLY A 77 -4.20 15.50 14.52
N LEU A 78 -3.16 14.86 15.06
CA LEU A 78 -3.00 13.40 14.98
C LEU A 78 -4.15 12.66 15.68
N GLU A 79 -4.69 13.24 16.75
CA GLU A 79 -5.83 12.66 17.47
C GLU A 79 -7.12 12.68 16.66
N THR A 80 -7.32 13.67 15.78
CA THR A 80 -8.52 13.79 14.93
C THR A 80 -8.53 12.84 13.74
N HIS A 81 -7.36 12.31 13.36
CA HIS A 81 -7.25 11.36 12.26
C HIS A 81 -7.72 9.95 12.62
N PHE A 82 -8.05 9.66 13.89
CA PHE A 82 -8.52 8.36 14.35
C PHE A 82 -10.00 8.38 14.75
N GLU A 83 -10.88 7.88 13.90
CA GLU A 83 -12.33 7.79 14.17
C GLU A 83 -12.76 6.39 14.59
N ARG A 84 -13.66 6.32 15.57
CA ARG A 84 -14.33 5.07 15.97
C ARG A 84 -15.61 4.92 15.17
N ARG A 85 -15.75 3.82 14.43
CA ARG A 85 -16.98 3.49 13.68
C ARG A 85 -17.88 2.57 14.48
N ASP A 86 -19.13 2.43 14.02
CA ASP A 86 -20.18 1.63 14.68
C ASP A 86 -19.83 0.14 14.79
N ASP A 87 -18.85 -0.35 14.01
CA ASP A 87 -18.30 -1.70 14.10
C ASP A 87 -17.30 -1.89 15.27
N GLY A 88 -17.09 -0.85 16.07
CA GLY A 88 -16.12 -0.84 17.17
C GLY A 88 -14.66 -0.71 16.71
N GLY A 89 -14.41 -0.61 15.41
CA GLY A 89 -13.11 -0.40 14.82
C GLY A 89 -12.67 1.06 14.91
N ILE A 90 -11.36 1.28 15.11
CA ILE A 90 -10.75 2.61 15.03
C ILE A 90 -10.00 2.70 13.71
N TYR A 91 -10.37 3.66 12.87
CA TYR A 91 -9.85 3.87 11.52
C TYR A 91 -9.00 5.13 11.46
N PHE A 92 -7.83 5.05 10.80
CA PHE A 92 -7.00 6.21 10.50
C PHE A 92 -7.37 6.79 9.13
N PHE A 93 -7.62 8.09 9.06
CA PHE A 93 -7.90 8.83 7.82
C PHE A 93 -6.88 9.96 7.67
N ASP A 94 -6.26 10.06 6.48
CA ASP A 94 -5.31 11.11 6.08
C ASP A 94 -6.05 12.25 5.39
#